data_AF-A0A9X7DKM3-F1
#
_entry.id   AF-A0A9X7DKM3-F1
#
_cell.length_a   1.000
_cell.length_b   1.000
_cell.length_c   1.000
_cell.angle_alpha   90.00
_cell.angle_beta   90.00
_cell.angle_gamma   90.00
#
_symmetry.space_group_name_H-M   'P 1'
#
loop_
_entity.id
_entity.type
_entity.pdbx_description
1 polymer ?
#
loop_
_entity_poly.entity_id
_entity_poly.type
_entity_poly.pdbx_seq_one_letter_code
_entity_poly.pdbx_strand_id
1 'polypeptide(L)' 'MRPLQISPETAILLSKKLNVPLEQIMHMPQHILMKKLMELDLSKGEEASEDHESK' A
#
# COMPACT_ATOMS: atom_id res chain seq x y z
N MET A 1 17.91 0.04 7.57
CA MET A 1 16.57 0.38 7.06
C MET A 1 16.74 1.51 6.04
N ARG A 2 16.67 1.21 4.74
CA ARG A 2 16.62 2.30 3.75
C ARG A 2 15.27 3.02 3.93
N PRO A 3 15.26 4.35 4.13
CA PRO A 3 13.99 5.08 4.22
C PRO A 3 13.21 4.87 2.92
N LEU A 4 11.90 4.71 3.06
CA LEU A 4 11.00 4.67 1.92
C LEU A 4 11.20 5.93 1.07
N GLN A 5 11.56 5.75 -0.19
CA GLN A 5 11.69 6.86 -1.14
C GLN A 5 10.33 7.14 -1.80
N ILE A 6 9.30 7.36 -0.99
CA ILE A 6 7.97 7.74 -1.47
C ILE A 6 7.79 9.25 -1.29
N SER A 7 7.24 9.90 -2.30
CA SER A 7 6.85 11.31 -2.16
C SER A 7 5.61 11.41 -1.27
N PRO A 8 5.37 12.57 -0.64
CA PRO A 8 4.14 12.80 0.13
C PRO A 8 2.88 12.62 -0.71
N GLU A 9 2.92 13.00 -1.99
CA GLU A 9 1.79 12.82 -2.92
C GLU A 9 1.50 11.34 -3.17
N THR A 10 2.54 10.52 -3.37
CA THR A 10 2.38 9.07 -3.55
C THR A 10 1.83 8.43 -2.28
N ALA A 11 2.28 8.86 -1.10
CA ALA A 11 1.78 8.35 0.17
C ALA A 11 0.28 8.62 0.37
N ILE A 12 -0.20 9.82 -0.02
CA ILE A 12 -1.63 10.18 0.03
C ILE A 12 -2.45 9.36 -0.97
N LEU A 13 -1.91 9.10 -2.16
CA LEU A 13 -2.59 8.28 -3.16
C LEU A 13 -2.73 6.83 -2.66
N LEU A 14 -1.65 6.28 -2.14
CA LEU A 14 -1.60 4.93 -1.56
C LEU A 14 -2.56 4.82 -0.36
N SER A 15 -2.63 5.82 0.51
CA SER A 15 -3.51 5.78 1.70
C SER A 15 -4.97 5.64 1.31
N LYS A 16 -5.37 6.34 0.25
CA LYS A 16 -6.74 6.29 -0.28
C LYS A 16 -7.07 4.96 -0.93
N LYS A 17 -6.16 4.43 -1.73
CA LYS A 17 -6.39 3.19 -2.48
C LYS A 17 -6.30 1.94 -1.59
N LEU A 18 -5.33 1.90 -0.68
CA LEU A 18 -5.20 0.83 0.34
C LEU A 18 -6.26 0.95 1.45
N ASN A 19 -6.98 2.07 1.55
CA ASN A 19 -7.84 2.42 2.69
C ASN A 19 -7.11 2.29 4.05
N VAL A 20 -5.86 2.76 4.11
CA VAL A 20 -4.97 2.70 5.28
C VAL A 20 -4.57 4.14 5.65
N PRO A 21 -4.42 4.48 6.95
CA PRO A 21 -3.99 5.82 7.37
C PRO A 21 -2.62 6.23 6.79
N LEU A 22 -2.46 7.52 6.48
CA LEU A 22 -1.23 8.08 5.90
C LEU A 22 -0.02 7.88 6.82
N GLU A 23 -0.21 8.08 8.12
CA GLU A 23 0.79 7.88 9.16
C GLU A 23 1.34 6.45 9.10
N GLN A 24 0.44 5.48 8.93
CA GLN A 24 0.81 4.08 8.85
C GLN A 24 1.60 3.77 7.57
N ILE A 25 1.27 4.40 6.43
CA ILE A 25 2.03 4.24 5.18
C ILE A 25 3.44 4.81 5.29
N MET A 26 3.60 5.97 5.93
CA MET A 26 4.91 6.62 6.12
C MET A 26 5.85 5.82 7.03
N HIS A 27 5.30 5.04 7.95
CA HIS A 27 6.05 4.15 8.84
C HIS A 27 6.10 2.69 8.35
N MET A 28 5.41 2.38 7.26
CA MET A 28 5.31 1.00 6.77
C MET A 28 6.63 0.53 6.17
N PRO A 29 7.07 -0.71 6.42
CA PRO A 29 8.16 -1.28 5.63
C PRO A 29 7.73 -1.52 4.18
N GLN A 30 8.63 -1.28 3.23
CA GLN A 30 8.36 -1.43 1.79
C GLN A 30 7.77 -2.80 1.41
N HIS A 31 8.29 -3.89 1.98
CA HIS A 31 7.80 -5.24 1.69
C HIS A 31 6.38 -5.51 2.22
N ILE A 32 5.95 -4.81 3.28
CA ILE A 32 4.58 -4.92 3.79
C ILE A 32 3.62 -4.14 2.89
N LEU A 33 4.05 -2.97 2.41
CA LEU A 33 3.28 -2.20 1.45
C LEU A 33 3.00 -3.06 0.22
N MET A 34 4.05 -3.57 -0.41
CA MET A 34 4.02 -4.55 -1.51
C MET A 34 3.07 -5.73 -1.22
N LYS A 35 3.20 -6.38 -0.05
CA LYS A 35 2.33 -7.52 0.31
C LYS A 35 0.86 -7.17 0.44
N LYS A 36 0.56 -6.14 1.23
CA LYS A 36 -0.81 -5.63 1.37
C LYS A 36 -1.36 -5.46 0.01
N LEU A 37 -0.55 -4.79 -0.78
CA LEU A 37 -0.94 -4.36 -2.04
C LEU A 37 -1.19 -5.64 -2.97
N MET A 38 -0.52 -6.78 -2.82
CA MET A 38 -0.89 -8.00 -3.63
C MET A 38 -2.23 -8.56 -3.28
N GLU A 39 -2.49 -8.68 -1.99
CA GLU A 39 -3.77 -9.18 -1.48
C GLU A 39 -4.90 -8.40 -2.16
N LEU A 40 -4.57 -7.15 -2.36
CA LEU A 40 -5.22 -6.06 -3.00
C LEU A 40 -5.09 -6.00 -4.55
N ASP A 41 -4.58 -7.02 -5.26
CA ASP A 41 -4.96 -7.30 -6.67
C ASP A 41 -5.68 -8.66 -6.84
N LEU A 42 -5.54 -9.54 -5.86
CA LEU A 42 -6.21 -10.85 -5.82
C LEU A 42 -7.67 -10.79 -5.35
N SER A 43 -8.00 -9.91 -4.40
CA SER A 43 -9.34 -9.60 -3.88
C SER A 43 -10.24 -8.73 -4.80
N LYS A 44 -9.81 -8.18 -5.96
CA LYS A 44 -10.69 -7.43 -6.89
C LYS A 44 -11.62 -8.38 -7.62
N GLY A 45 -11.41 -9.69 -7.46
CA GLY A 45 -12.39 -10.73 -7.75
C GLY A 45 -13.55 -10.77 -6.74
N GLU A 46 -13.38 -10.27 -5.52
CA GLU A 46 -14.37 -10.30 -4.43
C GLU A 46 -14.23 -9.04 -3.54
N GLU A 47 -14.86 -7.94 -3.99
CA GLU A 47 -15.15 -6.73 -3.19
C GLU A 47 -13.94 -5.94 -2.64
N ALA A 48 -13.38 -5.11 -3.53
CA ALA A 48 -12.85 -3.76 -3.26
C ALA A 48 -12.44 -3.44 -1.80
N SER A 49 -11.31 -3.96 -1.38
CA SER A 49 -10.26 -3.08 -0.83
C SER A 49 -8.98 -3.74 -1.25
N GLU A 50 -8.29 -3.04 -2.14
CA GLU A 50 -7.45 -3.57 -3.19
C GLU A 50 -6.57 -2.48 -3.82
N ASP A 51 -5.25 -2.68 -3.87
CA ASP A 51 -4.11 -1.87 -4.26
C ASP A 51 -2.71 -2.53 -3.98
N HIS A 52 -2.06 -3.35 -4.88
CA HIS A 52 -0.64 -3.84 -5.35
C HIS A 52 0.74 -4.48 -4.74
N GLU A 53 1.06 -5.79 -4.89
CA GLU A 53 2.42 -6.28 -5.35
C GLU A 53 3.43 -7.23 -4.60
N SER A 54 3.58 -8.40 -5.26
CA SER A 54 4.63 -9.43 -5.44
C SER A 54 5.32 -10.24 -4.31
N LYS A 55 4.96 -11.52 -4.14
CA LYS A 55 5.50 -12.70 -4.85
C LYS A 55 4.65 -13.96 -4.63
#